data_AF-A0A162GMX4-F1
#
_entry.id   AF-A0A162GMX4-F1
#
_cell.length_a   1.000
_cell.length_b   1.000
_cell.length_c   1.000
_cell.angle_alpha   90.00
_cell.angle_beta   90.00
_cell.angle_gamma   90.00
#
_symmetry.space_group_name_H-M   'P 1'
#
loop_
_entity.id
_entity.type
_entity.pdbx_description
1 polymer ?
#
loop_
_entity_poly.entity_id
_entity_poly.type
_entity_poly.pdbx_seq_one_letter_code
_entity_poly.pdbx_strand_id
1 'polypeptide(L)'
;MKFKMTTLTLMFALGLGQIGCQPASSGDALNEETTAAIEDGASEDIADHIHNDSEEAIDPEIESLGCVKASSSQKAQVNLGNTKEEEFLQRCAKETNNSSWCSQLVRPNKNSASTFRCTYGSSQEHQLIHPDEKTWQYPIAGVKILQDLSARGIKISHIYNWWRPEPYNKNVGGAKGRHPYGTSIDVRFASNSEADRAFRELCKMRAQKRLRAIGHYGSASLHIGVGDKTANTWGKRCN
;
A
#
# COMPACT_ATOMS: atom_id res chain seq x y z
N MET A 1 -20.20 0.77 -57.02
CA MET A 1 -18.72 0.73 -57.14
C MET A 1 -18.17 -0.11 -56.00
N LYS A 2 -17.44 -1.19 -56.33
CA LYS A 2 -16.91 -2.17 -55.37
C LYS A 2 -15.52 -1.73 -54.91
N PHE A 3 -15.33 -1.47 -53.62
CA PHE A 3 -13.99 -1.29 -53.03
C PHE A 3 -13.48 -2.62 -52.49
N LYS A 4 -12.31 -3.04 -52.99
CA LYS A 4 -11.58 -4.24 -52.56
C LYS A 4 -10.93 -3.97 -51.19
N MET A 5 -11.11 -4.89 -50.26
CA MET A 5 -10.30 -5.03 -49.05
C MET A 5 -8.92 -5.56 -49.42
N THR A 6 -7.87 -4.95 -48.85
CA THR A 6 -6.50 -5.47 -48.88
C THR A 6 -6.13 -5.91 -47.48
N THR A 7 -6.04 -7.21 -47.27
CA THR A 7 -5.55 -7.86 -46.05
C THR A 7 -4.03 -7.82 -46.05
N LEU A 8 -3.42 -7.27 -44.99
CA LEU A 8 -1.97 -7.33 -44.79
C LEU A 8 -1.68 -8.41 -43.72
N THR A 9 -1.15 -9.54 -44.19
CA THR A 9 -0.65 -10.64 -43.34
C THR A 9 0.80 -10.33 -42.98
N LEU A 10 1.10 -10.18 -41.68
CA LEU A 10 2.46 -10.12 -41.18
C LEU A 10 2.79 -11.44 -40.47
N MET A 11 3.59 -12.28 -41.12
CA MET A 11 4.24 -13.43 -40.50
C MET A 11 5.51 -12.93 -39.79
N PHE A 12 5.65 -13.23 -38.50
CA PHE A 12 6.96 -13.21 -37.83
C PHE A 12 7.32 -14.62 -37.39
N ALA A 13 8.48 -15.04 -37.87
CA ALA A 13 9.05 -16.36 -37.72
C ALA A 13 9.69 -16.58 -36.35
N LEU A 14 9.74 -17.88 -36.02
CA LEU A 14 10.30 -18.52 -34.84
C LEU A 14 11.79 -18.22 -34.64
N GLY A 15 12.17 -17.99 -33.39
CA GLY A 15 13.56 -18.08 -32.91
C GLY A 15 13.63 -19.01 -31.70
N LEU A 16 13.90 -20.29 -31.97
CA LEU A 16 14.27 -21.32 -31.00
C LEU A 16 15.71 -21.08 -30.54
N GLY A 17 15.92 -21.08 -29.22
CA GLY A 17 17.24 -21.18 -28.60
C GLY A 17 17.16 -22.09 -27.38
N GLN A 18 17.28 -23.40 -27.61
CA GLN A 18 17.59 -24.37 -26.57
C GLN A 18 19.10 -24.48 -26.45
N ILE A 19 19.65 -24.21 -25.26
CA ILE A 19 20.93 -24.78 -24.82
C ILE A 19 20.65 -25.35 -23.43
N GLY A 20 20.65 -26.67 -23.35
CA GLY A 20 20.81 -27.41 -22.11
C GLY A 20 22.28 -27.81 -21.95
N CYS A 21 22.74 -27.86 -20.70
CA CYS A 21 23.80 -28.76 -20.27
C CYS A 21 23.51 -29.23 -18.83
N GLN A 22 23.77 -30.51 -18.61
CA GLN A 22 23.35 -31.39 -17.53
C GLN A 22 24.09 -31.20 -16.19
N PRO A 23 23.58 -31.86 -15.12
CA PRO A 23 24.21 -32.00 -13.80
C PRO A 23 25.00 -33.32 -13.65
N ALA A 24 25.94 -33.35 -12.69
CA ALA A 24 26.54 -34.50 -11.94
C ALA A 24 27.87 -34.00 -11.32
N SER A 25 28.44 -34.46 -10.19
CA SER A 25 28.30 -35.64 -9.33
C SER A 25 28.89 -35.29 -7.92
N SER A 26 28.36 -35.78 -6.79
CA SER A 26 28.71 -36.99 -6.01
C SER A 26 29.89 -36.88 -5.00
N GLY A 27 29.64 -37.34 -3.76
CA GLY A 27 30.61 -37.76 -2.73
C GLY A 27 30.82 -36.73 -1.61
N ASP A 28 30.77 -37.02 -0.30
CA ASP A 28 30.77 -38.27 0.45
C ASP A 28 30.12 -38.08 1.84
N ALA A 29 29.65 -39.19 2.39
CA ALA A 29 29.20 -39.37 3.77
C ALA A 29 30.40 -39.53 4.74
N LEU A 30 30.20 -39.23 6.03
CA LEU A 30 30.40 -40.18 7.16
C LEU A 30 30.26 -39.47 8.53
N ASN A 31 29.42 -40.10 9.37
CA ASN A 31 29.45 -40.31 10.83
C ASN A 31 30.20 -39.32 11.77
N GLU A 32 29.53 -38.88 12.83
CA GLU A 32 29.69 -39.52 14.15
C GLU A 32 28.61 -39.09 15.15
N GLU A 33 28.09 -40.10 15.82
CA GLU A 33 27.14 -40.10 16.92
C GLU A 33 27.96 -40.05 18.22
N THR A 34 27.68 -39.14 19.16
CA THR A 34 28.07 -39.37 20.55
C THR A 34 27.04 -38.76 21.50
N THR A 35 26.26 -39.67 22.08
CA THR A 35 25.49 -39.49 23.31
C THR A 35 26.41 -39.30 24.51
N ALA A 36 26.12 -38.32 25.36
CA ALA A 36 26.41 -38.42 26.79
C ALA A 36 25.37 -37.63 27.58
N ALA A 37 24.56 -38.37 28.33
CA ALA A 37 23.69 -37.86 29.38
C ALA A 37 24.53 -37.40 30.58
N ILE A 38 24.15 -36.28 31.18
CA ILE A 38 24.44 -35.97 32.59
C ILE A 38 23.14 -35.47 33.22
N GLU A 39 22.78 -36.14 34.30
CA GLU A 39 21.62 -35.88 35.14
C GLU A 39 21.81 -34.67 36.07
N ASP A 40 20.69 -33.99 36.27
CA ASP A 40 20.12 -33.43 37.50
C ASP A 40 20.85 -32.35 38.33
N GLY A 41 20.10 -31.30 38.63
CA GLY A 41 20.54 -30.14 39.40
C GLY A 41 19.50 -29.02 39.39
N ALA A 42 18.46 -29.17 40.21
CA ALA A 42 17.49 -28.12 40.51
C ALA A 42 18.18 -26.86 41.05
N SER A 43 17.87 -25.70 40.48
CA SER A 43 17.96 -24.40 41.16
C SER A 43 17.10 -23.37 40.43
N GLU A 44 16.42 -22.59 41.25
CA GLU A 44 15.49 -21.50 40.96
C GLU A 44 16.13 -20.34 40.15
N ASP A 45 15.28 -19.38 39.77
CA ASP A 45 15.54 -18.10 39.07
C ASP A 45 15.45 -18.10 37.53
N ILE A 46 14.20 -18.10 37.03
CA ILE A 46 13.86 -17.48 35.74
C ILE A 46 13.35 -16.07 36.05
N ALA A 47 14.28 -15.17 36.33
CA ALA A 47 14.07 -13.74 36.27
C ALA A 47 15.16 -13.14 35.36
N ASP A 48 14.74 -12.17 34.55
CA ASP A 48 15.58 -11.31 33.71
C ASP A 48 16.44 -11.98 32.65
N HIS A 49 15.88 -12.06 31.43
CA HIS A 49 16.56 -11.56 30.23
C HIS A 49 15.51 -11.02 29.25
N ILE A 50 14.92 -9.86 29.59
CA ILE A 50 14.42 -8.96 28.55
C ILE A 50 15.65 -8.52 27.78
N HIS A 51 15.84 -9.12 26.60
CA HIS A 51 16.85 -8.64 25.68
C HIS A 51 16.57 -7.18 25.37
N ASN A 52 17.58 -6.39 25.71
CA ASN A 52 17.75 -4.99 25.40
C ASN A 52 17.78 -4.85 23.86
N ASP A 53 16.60 -4.73 23.26
CA ASP A 53 16.46 -4.30 21.88
C ASP A 53 16.99 -2.87 21.82
N SER A 54 18.21 -2.77 21.28
CA SER A 54 18.91 -1.55 20.94
C SER A 54 17.96 -0.38 20.71
N GLU A 55 18.03 0.61 21.60
CA GLU A 55 17.49 1.95 21.40
C GLU A 55 18.16 2.54 20.15
N GLU A 56 17.63 2.22 18.98
CA GLU A 56 17.89 3.00 17.78
C GLU A 56 17.41 4.42 18.08
N ALA A 57 18.37 5.32 18.22
CA ALA A 57 18.14 6.72 18.56
C ALA A 57 17.03 7.29 17.67
N ILE A 58 15.87 7.51 18.28
CA ILE A 58 14.78 8.28 17.70
C ILE A 58 15.32 9.71 17.62
N ASP A 59 15.14 10.36 16.47
CA ASP A 59 15.52 11.77 16.31
C ASP A 59 14.91 12.59 17.47
N PRO A 60 15.73 13.31 18.26
CA PRO A 60 15.25 14.03 19.44
C PRO A 60 14.22 15.12 19.10
N GLU A 61 14.17 15.57 17.85
CA GLU A 61 13.12 16.49 17.38
C GLU A 61 11.74 15.79 17.31
N ILE A 62 11.71 14.47 17.12
CA ILE A 62 10.50 13.64 17.07
C ILE A 62 10.00 13.26 18.48
N GLU A 63 10.90 13.05 19.45
CA GLU A 63 10.49 12.89 20.86
C GLU A 63 9.78 14.16 21.38
N SER A 64 10.18 15.34 20.89
CA SER A 64 9.55 16.61 21.25
C SER A 64 8.09 16.75 20.75
N LEU A 65 7.63 15.92 19.80
CA LEU A 65 6.29 16.03 19.20
C LEU A 65 5.16 15.35 19.99
N GLY A 66 5.44 14.64 21.10
CA GLY A 66 4.40 14.06 21.94
C GLY A 66 3.45 13.11 21.18
N CYS A 67 3.98 12.32 20.24
CA CYS A 67 3.16 11.45 19.39
C CYS A 67 2.47 10.35 20.21
N VAL A 68 1.22 10.05 19.89
CA VAL A 68 0.49 8.94 20.53
C VAL A 68 1.09 7.63 20.03
N LYS A 69 1.58 6.80 20.95
CA LYS A 69 2.13 5.48 20.63
C LYS A 69 1.02 4.47 20.32
N ALA A 70 1.31 3.54 19.42
CA ALA A 70 0.42 2.44 19.10
C ALA A 70 0.39 1.38 20.22
N SER A 71 -0.80 0.86 20.53
CA SER A 71 -0.96 -0.32 21.37
C SER A 71 -0.44 -1.58 20.67
N SER A 72 -0.23 -2.66 21.43
CA SER A 72 0.13 -3.97 20.87
C SER A 72 -0.91 -4.48 19.86
N SER A 73 -2.20 -4.23 20.11
CA SER A 73 -3.26 -4.61 19.17
C SER A 73 -3.22 -3.81 17.86
N GLN A 74 -2.85 -2.53 17.91
CA GLN A 74 -2.68 -1.70 16.71
C GLN A 74 -1.45 -2.12 15.90
N LYS A 75 -0.34 -2.46 16.56
CA LYS A 75 0.84 -3.06 15.90
C LYS A 75 0.48 -4.38 15.23
N ALA A 76 -0.25 -5.25 15.92
CA ALA A 76 -0.70 -6.52 15.37
C ALA A 76 -1.58 -6.36 14.12
N GLN A 77 -2.42 -5.32 14.05
CA GLN A 77 -3.20 -5.02 12.84
C GLN A 77 -2.33 -4.64 11.64
N VAL A 78 -1.28 -3.84 11.86
CA VAL A 78 -0.32 -3.50 10.80
C VAL A 78 0.40 -4.75 10.32
N ASN A 79 0.90 -5.57 11.25
CA ASN A 79 1.59 -6.82 10.91
C ASN A 79 0.67 -7.78 10.13
N LEU A 80 -0.58 -7.94 10.54
CA LEU A 80 -1.56 -8.75 9.81
C LEU A 80 -1.85 -8.20 8.40
N GLY A 81 -1.83 -6.88 8.23
CA GLY A 81 -1.89 -6.27 6.91
C GLY A 81 -0.69 -6.64 6.04
N ASN A 82 0.52 -6.56 6.61
CA ASN A 82 1.76 -6.84 5.89
C ASN A 82 1.86 -8.30 5.45
N THR A 83 1.35 -9.27 6.22
CA THR A 83 1.30 -10.68 5.77
C THR A 83 0.39 -10.91 4.57
N LYS A 84 -0.45 -9.93 4.21
CA LYS A 84 -1.41 -9.99 3.11
C LYS A 84 -1.03 -9.12 1.91
N GLU A 85 0.16 -8.52 1.92
CA GLU A 85 0.60 -7.60 0.85
C GLU A 85 0.51 -8.26 -0.53
N GLU A 86 1.12 -9.43 -0.70
CA GLU A 86 1.18 -10.10 -1.99
C GLU A 86 -0.22 -10.45 -2.51
N GLU A 87 -1.06 -11.00 -1.64
CA GLU A 87 -2.45 -11.34 -1.95
C GLU A 87 -3.24 -10.11 -2.43
N PHE A 88 -3.10 -8.99 -1.71
CA PHE A 88 -3.73 -7.73 -2.08
C PHE A 88 -3.22 -7.22 -3.44
N LEU A 89 -1.90 -7.21 -3.66
CA LEU A 89 -1.30 -6.72 -4.89
C LEU A 89 -1.69 -7.58 -6.10
N GLN A 90 -1.70 -8.90 -5.95
CA GLN A 90 -2.16 -9.84 -6.99
C GLN A 90 -3.64 -9.59 -7.34
N ARG A 91 -4.50 -9.43 -6.33
CA ARG A 91 -5.91 -9.10 -6.55
C ARG A 91 -6.07 -7.78 -7.27
N CYS A 92 -5.38 -6.73 -6.82
CA CYS A 92 -5.42 -5.43 -7.46
C CYS A 92 -4.97 -5.50 -8.92
N ALA A 93 -3.84 -6.17 -9.21
CA ALA A 93 -3.33 -6.34 -10.56
C ALA A 93 -4.35 -7.06 -11.46
N LYS A 94 -4.92 -8.17 -11.00
CA LYS A 94 -5.95 -8.92 -11.72
C LYS A 94 -7.18 -8.06 -12.04
N GLU A 95 -7.67 -7.30 -11.08
CA GLU A 95 -8.88 -6.48 -11.24
C GLU A 95 -8.67 -5.19 -12.04
N THR A 96 -7.42 -4.78 -12.27
CA THR A 96 -7.08 -3.49 -12.91
C THR A 96 -6.22 -3.66 -14.16
N ASN A 97 -6.17 -4.86 -14.72
CA ASN A 97 -5.34 -5.17 -15.90
C ASN A 97 -3.86 -4.80 -15.69
N ASN A 98 -3.29 -5.26 -14.58
CA ASN A 98 -1.89 -5.04 -14.17
C ASN A 98 -1.50 -3.56 -14.06
N SER A 99 -2.40 -2.73 -13.51
CA SER A 99 -2.12 -1.31 -13.29
C SER A 99 -0.91 -1.11 -12.37
N SER A 100 0.05 -0.29 -12.81
CA SER A 100 1.24 0.03 -12.02
C SER A 100 0.92 0.77 -10.71
N TRP A 101 -0.25 1.41 -10.60
CA TRP A 101 -0.68 2.07 -9.37
C TRP A 101 -0.99 1.12 -8.23
N CYS A 102 -1.23 -0.17 -8.48
CA CYS A 102 -1.44 -1.15 -7.40
C CYS A 102 -0.26 -1.17 -6.42
N SER A 103 0.97 -1.08 -6.93
CA SER A 103 2.19 -1.03 -6.11
C SER A 103 2.30 0.22 -5.23
N GLN A 104 1.52 1.27 -5.52
CA GLN A 104 1.52 2.51 -4.75
C GLN A 104 0.51 2.51 -3.60
N LEU A 105 -0.43 1.56 -3.58
CA LEU A 105 -1.43 1.45 -2.52
C LEU A 105 -0.83 1.02 -1.18
N VAL A 106 0.29 0.29 -1.22
CA VAL A 106 1.01 -0.22 -0.04
C VAL A 106 2.11 0.74 0.43
N ARG A 107 2.39 1.81 -0.33
CA ARG A 107 3.46 2.78 -0.10
C ARG A 107 2.87 4.06 0.50
N PRO A 108 2.82 4.19 1.84
CA PRO A 108 2.36 5.43 2.46
C PRO A 108 3.28 6.61 2.13
N ASN A 109 2.82 7.82 2.47
CA ASN A 109 3.55 9.05 2.20
C ASN A 109 4.94 9.01 2.86
N LYS A 110 6.00 9.01 2.04
CA LYS A 110 7.39 8.97 2.52
C LYS A 110 7.69 10.07 3.55
N ASN A 111 7.09 11.26 3.39
CA ASN A 111 7.30 12.38 4.30
C ASN A 111 6.68 12.17 5.70
N SER A 112 5.88 11.11 5.88
CA SER A 112 5.29 10.75 7.17
C SER A 112 6.00 9.60 7.88
N ALA A 113 7.13 9.13 7.32
CA ALA A 113 7.90 8.02 7.90
C ALA A 113 8.38 8.32 9.33
N SER A 114 8.80 9.55 9.62
CA SER A 114 9.16 10.00 10.96
C SER A 114 7.99 9.87 11.94
N THR A 115 6.82 10.38 11.58
CA THR A 115 5.60 10.26 12.39
C THR A 115 5.16 8.81 12.56
N PHE A 116 5.28 7.98 11.52
CA PHE A 116 4.98 6.55 11.59
C PHE A 116 5.91 5.83 12.57
N ARG A 117 7.22 6.05 12.47
CA ARG A 117 8.22 5.50 13.39
C ARG A 117 8.01 5.98 14.83
N CYS A 118 7.66 7.25 15.01
CA CYS A 118 7.26 7.76 16.32
C CYS A 118 6.08 6.97 16.89
N THR A 119 5.11 6.61 16.05
CA THR A 119 3.86 5.94 16.45
C THR A 119 4.08 4.44 16.73
N TYR A 120 4.71 3.71 15.81
CA TYR A 120 4.78 2.24 15.85
C TYR A 120 6.17 1.69 16.25
N GLY A 121 7.20 2.51 16.27
CA GLY A 121 8.60 2.11 16.48
C GLY A 121 9.41 2.14 15.18
N SER A 122 10.74 2.24 15.29
CA SER A 122 11.65 2.26 14.13
C SER A 122 11.70 0.93 13.38
N SER A 123 11.54 -0.19 14.10
CA SER A 123 11.54 -1.54 13.56
C SER A 123 10.27 -1.93 12.79
N GLN A 124 9.18 -1.17 12.95
CA GLN A 124 7.95 -1.42 12.20
C GLN A 124 8.14 -1.01 10.74
N GLU A 125 7.93 -1.95 9.83
CA GLU A 125 7.96 -1.67 8.40
C GLU A 125 6.93 -0.60 8.02
N HIS A 126 7.37 0.42 7.27
CA HIS A 126 6.52 1.53 6.84
C HIS A 126 5.74 1.17 5.56
N GLN A 127 4.92 0.14 5.71
CA GLN A 127 4.04 -0.41 4.71
C GLN A 127 2.64 -0.54 5.32
N LEU A 128 1.60 -0.19 4.54
CA LEU A 128 0.24 -0.11 5.05
C LEU A 128 -0.75 -0.80 4.13
N ILE A 129 -1.25 -1.96 4.56
CA ILE A 129 -2.35 -2.70 3.92
C ILE A 129 -3.45 -2.90 4.95
N HIS A 130 -4.68 -2.54 4.61
CA HIS A 130 -5.80 -2.75 5.53
C HIS A 130 -6.00 -4.27 5.74
N PRO A 131 -6.03 -4.79 6.99
CA PRO A 131 -6.07 -6.24 7.24
C PRO A 131 -7.40 -6.90 6.86
N ASP A 132 -8.50 -6.13 6.83
CA ASP A 132 -9.81 -6.61 6.35
C ASP A 132 -9.90 -6.56 4.81
N GLU A 133 -9.90 -7.74 4.19
CA GLU A 133 -10.05 -7.95 2.74
C GLU A 133 -11.37 -7.39 2.18
N LYS A 134 -12.41 -7.25 3.01
CA LYS A 134 -13.68 -6.65 2.61
C LYS A 134 -13.59 -5.15 2.38
N THR A 135 -12.42 -4.54 2.59
CA THR A 135 -12.18 -3.13 2.26
C THR A 135 -11.39 -2.95 0.97
N TRP A 136 -10.74 -4.01 0.48
CA TRP A 136 -9.80 -3.94 -0.64
C TRP A 136 -10.45 -3.53 -1.97
N GLN A 137 -11.77 -3.74 -2.13
CA GLN A 137 -12.46 -3.28 -3.34
C GLN A 137 -12.44 -1.74 -3.48
N TYR A 138 -12.34 -0.98 -2.39
CA TYR A 138 -12.35 0.49 -2.44
C TYR A 138 -11.10 1.10 -3.08
N PRO A 139 -9.87 0.79 -2.65
CA PRO A 139 -8.68 1.29 -3.33
C PRO A 139 -8.54 0.73 -4.75
N ILE A 140 -8.97 -0.51 -5.02
CA ILE A 140 -8.97 -1.09 -6.37
C ILE A 140 -9.92 -0.31 -7.29
N ALA A 141 -11.11 0.05 -6.82
CA ALA A 141 -12.01 0.94 -7.53
C ALA A 141 -11.40 2.35 -7.71
N GLY A 142 -10.63 2.83 -6.72
CA GLY A 142 -9.81 4.03 -6.83
C GLY A 142 -8.80 3.95 -7.99
N VAL A 143 -8.08 2.84 -8.14
CA VAL A 143 -7.17 2.61 -9.27
C VAL A 143 -7.91 2.63 -10.61
N LYS A 144 -9.10 2.03 -10.71
CA LYS A 144 -9.94 2.09 -11.92
C LYS A 144 -10.34 3.53 -12.26
N ILE A 145 -10.66 4.36 -11.25
CA ILE A 145 -10.90 5.79 -11.45
C ILE A 145 -9.65 6.49 -12.01
N LEU A 146 -8.47 6.18 -11.49
CA LEU A 146 -7.22 6.75 -12.00
C LEU A 146 -6.95 6.35 -13.46
N GLN A 147 -7.31 5.12 -13.86
CA GLN A 147 -7.18 4.67 -15.25
C GLN A 147 -8.05 5.52 -16.18
N ASP A 148 -9.29 5.78 -15.78
CA ASP A 148 -10.21 6.64 -16.54
C ASP A 148 -9.72 8.09 -16.63
N LEU A 149 -9.16 8.63 -15.55
CA LEU A 149 -8.59 9.98 -15.55
C LEU A 149 -7.39 10.06 -16.50
N SER A 150 -6.48 9.07 -16.44
CA SER A 150 -5.31 9.01 -17.31
C SER A 150 -5.70 8.83 -18.78
N ALA A 151 -6.71 8.01 -19.08
CA ALA A 151 -7.27 7.88 -20.44
C ALA A 151 -7.84 9.20 -20.99
N ARG A 152 -8.22 10.14 -20.12
CA ARG A 152 -8.63 11.51 -20.48
C ARG A 152 -7.45 12.49 -20.58
N GLY A 153 -6.22 11.99 -20.55
CA GLY A 153 -5.00 12.78 -20.62
C GLY A 153 -4.69 13.59 -19.36
N ILE A 154 -5.23 13.19 -18.21
CA ILE A 154 -4.92 13.83 -16.92
C ILE A 154 -3.64 13.20 -16.35
N LYS A 155 -2.68 14.04 -15.96
CA LYS A 155 -1.37 13.58 -15.48
C LYS A 155 -1.39 13.37 -13.97
N ILE A 156 -1.38 12.10 -13.57
CA ILE A 156 -1.31 11.64 -12.18
C ILE A 156 0.15 11.34 -11.85
N SER A 157 0.63 11.80 -10.70
CA SER A 157 1.98 11.52 -10.22
C SER A 157 2.00 10.19 -9.47
N HIS A 158 1.27 10.10 -8.35
CA HIS A 158 1.24 8.90 -7.53
C HIS A 158 0.06 8.89 -6.55
N ILE A 159 -0.28 7.70 -6.06
CA ILE A 159 -1.04 7.50 -4.82
C ILE A 159 -0.07 7.61 -3.66
N TYR A 160 -0.42 8.37 -2.62
CA TYR A 160 0.45 8.55 -1.44
C TYR A 160 -0.19 8.12 -0.13
N ASN A 161 -1.48 7.79 -0.11
CA ASN A 161 -2.12 7.15 1.03
C ASN A 161 -3.32 6.32 0.57
N TRP A 162 -3.51 5.15 1.18
CA TRP A 162 -4.77 4.41 1.15
C TRP A 162 -5.26 4.18 2.59
N TRP A 163 -4.68 3.21 3.29
CA TRP A 163 -5.01 2.92 4.67
C TRP A 163 -4.08 3.67 5.62
N ARG A 164 -4.64 4.22 6.70
CA ARG A 164 -3.88 4.85 7.78
C ARG A 164 -4.37 4.30 9.11
N PRO A 165 -3.65 3.37 9.75
CA PRO A 165 -4.07 2.81 11.03
C PRO A 165 -4.03 3.89 12.12
N GLU A 166 -4.86 3.72 13.15
CA GLU A 166 -4.75 4.52 14.37
C GLU A 166 -3.66 3.90 15.27
N PRO A 167 -2.86 4.72 15.97
CA PRO A 167 -2.99 6.17 16.16
C PRO A 167 -2.26 7.03 15.12
N TYR A 168 -1.62 6.43 14.12
CA TYR A 168 -0.83 7.17 13.13
C TYR A 168 -1.69 8.16 12.35
N ASN A 169 -2.92 7.78 11.97
CA ASN A 169 -3.86 8.70 11.32
C ASN A 169 -4.08 9.97 12.16
N LYS A 170 -4.29 9.86 13.47
CA LYS A 170 -4.37 11.02 14.37
C LYS A 170 -3.07 11.83 14.38
N ASN A 171 -1.91 11.18 14.48
CA ASN A 171 -0.62 11.86 14.58
C ASN A 171 -0.26 12.65 13.30
N VAL A 172 -0.77 12.25 12.12
CA VAL A 172 -0.65 13.03 10.88
C VAL A 172 -1.80 14.03 10.65
N GLY A 173 -2.60 14.31 11.68
CA GLY A 173 -3.75 15.24 11.59
C GLY A 173 -4.91 14.74 10.75
N GLY A 174 -5.03 13.42 10.56
CA GLY A 174 -6.07 12.79 9.76
C GLY A 174 -7.45 12.88 10.39
N ALA A 175 -8.47 13.01 9.54
CA ALA A 175 -9.86 12.96 9.97
C ALA A 175 -10.26 11.52 10.35
N LYS A 176 -11.18 11.39 11.32
CA LYS A 176 -11.83 10.11 11.64
C LYS A 176 -12.76 9.70 10.49
N GLY A 177 -12.96 8.40 10.30
CA GLY A 177 -14.04 7.89 9.43
C GLY A 177 -13.69 7.60 7.96
N ARG A 178 -12.43 7.78 7.53
CA ARG A 178 -12.01 7.65 6.12
C ARG A 178 -10.88 6.63 5.93
N HIS A 179 -9.64 7.10 5.82
CA HIS A 179 -8.46 6.26 5.66
C HIS A 179 -8.29 5.15 6.71
N PRO A 180 -8.65 5.34 8.01
CA PRO A 180 -8.59 4.23 8.96
C PRO A 180 -9.44 3.02 8.59
N TYR A 181 -10.47 3.20 7.76
CA TYR A 181 -11.36 2.15 7.29
C TYR A 181 -11.01 1.65 5.88
N GLY A 182 -9.89 2.09 5.31
CA GLY A 182 -9.46 1.67 3.97
C GLY A 182 -10.42 2.08 2.85
N THR A 183 -11.19 3.15 3.04
CA THR A 183 -12.31 3.53 2.15
C THR A 183 -11.93 4.53 1.05
N SER A 184 -10.72 5.08 1.10
CA SER A 184 -10.29 6.23 0.30
C SER A 184 -8.83 6.12 -0.11
N ILE A 185 -8.49 6.75 -1.22
CA ILE A 185 -7.10 7.01 -1.61
C ILE A 185 -6.85 8.51 -1.69
N ASP A 186 -5.64 8.92 -1.31
CA ASP A 186 -5.15 10.27 -1.60
C ASP A 186 -4.14 10.21 -2.76
N VAL A 187 -4.31 11.12 -3.71
CA VAL A 187 -3.62 11.08 -5.00
C VAL A 187 -3.01 12.43 -5.31
N ARG A 188 -1.74 12.42 -5.73
CA ARG A 188 -1.01 13.58 -6.22
C ARG A 188 -1.06 13.61 -7.74
N PHE A 189 -1.36 14.75 -8.30
CA PHE A 189 -1.35 15.07 -9.72
C PHE A 189 -0.07 15.83 -10.08
N ALA A 190 0.27 15.88 -11.37
CA ALA A 190 1.49 16.53 -11.84
C ALA A 190 1.50 18.06 -11.57
N SER A 191 0.33 18.68 -11.45
CA SER A 191 0.19 20.10 -11.11
C SER A 191 -1.19 20.38 -10.49
N ASN A 192 -1.36 21.60 -9.95
CA ASN A 192 -2.67 22.07 -9.49
C ASN A 192 -3.70 22.10 -10.63
N SER A 193 -3.29 22.46 -11.85
CA SER A 193 -4.17 22.45 -13.02
C SER A 193 -4.69 21.04 -13.35
N GLU A 194 -3.82 20.03 -13.22
CA GLU A 194 -4.20 18.63 -13.42
C GLU A 194 -5.15 18.13 -12.32
N ALA A 195 -4.92 18.52 -11.06
CA ALA A 195 -5.85 18.26 -9.96
C ALA A 195 -7.21 18.94 -10.21
N ASP A 196 -7.24 20.15 -10.74
CA ASP A 196 -8.48 20.86 -11.08
C ASP A 196 -9.26 20.17 -12.20
N ARG A 197 -8.54 19.70 -13.24
CA ARG A 197 -9.13 18.88 -14.31
C ARG A 197 -9.70 17.58 -13.75
N ALA A 198 -8.93 16.88 -12.93
CA ALA A 198 -9.36 15.65 -12.27
C ALA A 198 -10.58 15.86 -11.39
N PHE A 199 -10.61 16.92 -10.59
CA PHE A 199 -11.74 17.23 -9.72
C PHE A 199 -13.05 17.36 -10.50
N ARG A 200 -13.04 18.01 -11.67
CA ARG A 200 -14.23 18.12 -12.53
C ARG A 200 -14.70 16.76 -13.05
N GLU A 201 -13.79 15.90 -13.47
CA GLU A 201 -14.13 14.55 -13.92
C GLU A 201 -14.64 13.68 -12.76
N LEU A 202 -14.03 13.80 -11.58
CA LEU A 202 -14.49 13.11 -10.36
C LEU A 202 -15.90 13.56 -9.96
N CYS A 203 -16.26 14.83 -10.12
CA CYS A 203 -17.63 15.29 -9.90
C CYS A 203 -18.64 14.58 -10.81
N LYS A 204 -18.31 14.38 -12.09
CA LYS A 204 -19.15 13.60 -13.03
C LYS A 204 -19.26 12.14 -12.57
N MET A 205 -18.14 11.52 -12.21
CA MET A 205 -18.13 10.13 -11.70
C MET A 205 -18.92 9.98 -10.39
N ARG A 206 -18.93 11.00 -9.53
CA ARG A 206 -19.71 11.02 -8.28
C ARG A 206 -21.20 11.11 -8.56
N ALA A 207 -21.63 11.91 -9.54
CA ALA A 207 -23.02 11.92 -9.99
C ALA A 207 -23.47 10.53 -10.49
N GLN A 208 -22.54 9.75 -11.04
CA GLN A 208 -22.72 8.35 -11.45
C GLN A 208 -22.57 7.34 -10.30
N LYS A 209 -22.45 7.80 -9.04
CA LYS A 209 -22.26 6.97 -7.83
C LYS A 209 -21.02 6.07 -7.84
N ARG A 210 -20.01 6.39 -8.65
CA ARG A 210 -18.74 5.62 -8.70
C ARG A 210 -17.81 5.89 -7.52
N LEU A 211 -18.04 6.99 -6.82
CA LEU A 211 -17.37 7.41 -5.60
C LEU A 211 -18.34 8.23 -4.77
N ARG A 212 -18.07 8.34 -3.47
CA ARG A 212 -18.96 8.99 -2.49
C ARG A 212 -18.44 10.35 -2.05
N ALA A 213 -17.13 10.47 -1.92
CA ALA A 213 -16.47 11.65 -1.39
C ALA A 213 -15.33 12.14 -2.28
N ILE A 214 -15.19 13.47 -2.38
CA ILE A 214 -14.09 14.14 -3.10
C ILE A 214 -13.56 15.28 -2.24
N GLY A 215 -12.27 15.28 -1.97
CA GLY A 215 -11.60 16.39 -1.29
C GLY A 215 -10.58 17.07 -2.17
N HIS A 216 -10.60 18.40 -2.20
CA HIS A 216 -9.56 19.19 -2.87
C HIS A 216 -8.68 19.89 -1.84
N TYR A 217 -7.40 19.55 -1.75
CA TYR A 217 -6.49 20.06 -0.71
C TYR A 217 -5.86 21.43 -1.04
N GLY A 218 -6.48 22.24 -1.88
CA GLY A 218 -5.91 23.51 -2.38
C GLY A 218 -4.54 23.39 -3.09
N SER A 219 -4.12 22.18 -3.43
CA SER A 219 -2.83 21.85 -4.03
C SER A 219 -3.04 20.76 -5.10
N ALA A 220 -1.96 20.21 -5.64
CA ALA A 220 -2.00 19.14 -6.63
C ALA A 220 -2.47 17.80 -6.04
N SER A 221 -3.16 17.79 -4.90
CA SER A 221 -3.64 16.59 -4.23
C SER A 221 -5.14 16.58 -4.10
N LEU A 222 -5.72 15.40 -4.38
CA LEU A 222 -7.11 15.12 -4.15
C LEU A 222 -7.29 13.89 -3.27
N HIS A 223 -8.35 13.94 -2.48
CA HIS A 223 -8.91 12.79 -1.79
C HIS A 223 -10.01 12.17 -2.65
N ILE A 224 -9.98 10.84 -2.82
CA ILE A 224 -10.95 10.06 -3.59
C ILE A 224 -11.54 8.99 -2.65
N GLY A 225 -12.72 9.27 -2.09
CA GLY A 225 -13.42 8.38 -1.16
C GLY A 225 -14.47 7.53 -1.87
N VAL A 226 -14.11 6.31 -2.23
CA VAL A 226 -15.02 5.36 -2.88
C VAL A 226 -15.97 4.73 -1.86
N GLY A 227 -15.43 4.26 -0.74
CA GLY A 227 -16.18 3.59 0.33
C GLY A 227 -16.60 4.51 1.48
N ASP A 228 -16.22 5.79 1.44
CA ASP A 228 -16.40 6.71 2.55
C ASP A 228 -17.86 6.77 3.02
N LYS A 229 -18.10 6.59 4.33
CA LYS A 229 -19.44 6.56 4.91
C LYS A 229 -20.23 7.85 4.66
N THR A 230 -19.56 8.99 4.76
CA THR A 230 -20.16 10.30 4.51
C THR A 230 -19.90 10.72 3.08
N ALA A 231 -20.97 10.81 2.29
CA ALA A 231 -20.88 11.35 0.94
C ALA A 231 -20.77 12.88 1.01
N ASN A 232 -19.64 13.44 0.62
CA ASN A 232 -19.43 14.89 0.67
C ASN A 232 -18.39 15.37 -0.36
N THR A 233 -18.36 16.68 -0.57
CA THR A 233 -17.33 17.35 -1.38
C THR A 233 -16.80 18.54 -0.60
N TRP A 234 -15.49 18.74 -0.54
CA TRP A 234 -14.87 19.86 0.19
C TRP A 234 -13.65 20.42 -0.55
N GLY A 235 -13.25 21.62 -0.15
CA GLY A 235 -12.18 22.41 -0.79
C GLY A 235 -12.60 23.05 -2.11
N LYS A 236 -13.48 22.39 -2.87
CA LYS A 236 -14.18 22.93 -4.05
C LYS A 236 -15.62 22.39 -4.07
N ARG A 237 -16.43 22.84 -5.04
CA ARG A 237 -17.82 22.38 -5.24
C ARG A 237 -17.95 21.69 -6.60
N CYS A 238 -18.78 20.66 -6.66
CA CYS A 238 -19.26 20.12 -7.93
C CYS A 238 -20.35 21.06 -8.44
N ASN A 239 -20.08 21.74 -9.55
CA ASN A 239 -21.05 22.57 -10.27
C ASN A 239 -21.64 21.78 -11.42
#